data_AF-A0A073IH96-F1
#
_entry.id   AF-A0A073IH96-F1
#
_cell.length_a   1.000
_cell.length_b   1.000
_cell.length_c   1.000
_cell.angle_alpha   90.00
_cell.angle_beta   90.00
_cell.angle_gamma   90.00
#
_symmetry.space_group_name_H-M   'P 1'
#
loop_
_entity.id
_entity.type
_entity.pdbx_description
1 polymer ?
#
loop_
_entity_poly.entity_id
_entity_poly.type
_entity_poly.pdbx_seq_one_letter_code
_entity_poly.pdbx_strand_id
1 'polypeptide(L)'
;MQNPIVAPPLPYPHRYIVDPVAFFIALIGGPILFTATSFWLLFIPVFALAFGGPVYLVIGLPVLLWYLRHHDAEPSDLAFLAFIVISFFMLLVVLVAVATDDEDLFGMGLWYTGFGMIFGPAWAYFFGFIYRKLRRDFYAKPRKF
;
A
#
# COMPACT_ATOMS: atom_id res chain seq x y z
N MET A 1 -45.32 26.09 21.73
CA MET A 1 -43.99 26.07 21.08
C MET A 1 -43.71 24.62 20.69
N GLN A 2 -43.72 24.29 19.40
CA GLN A 2 -43.39 22.94 18.93
C GLN A 2 -41.87 22.77 18.95
N ASN A 3 -41.37 21.73 19.62
CA ASN A 3 -39.96 21.36 19.55
C ASN A 3 -39.58 21.06 18.08
N PRO A 4 -38.48 21.61 17.55
CA PRO A 4 -38.03 21.24 16.22
C PRO A 4 -37.67 19.75 16.22
N ILE A 5 -38.20 19.03 15.23
CA ILE A 5 -37.84 17.63 15.00
C ILE A 5 -36.39 17.62 14.53
N VAL A 6 -35.46 17.29 15.43
CA VAL A 6 -34.06 17.08 15.08
C VAL A 6 -34.00 15.75 14.31
N ALA A 7 -33.64 15.82 13.03
CA ALA A 7 -33.39 14.62 12.25
C ALA A 7 -32.31 13.77 12.94
N PRO A 8 -32.48 12.43 13.02
CA PRO A 8 -31.47 11.58 13.64
C PRO A 8 -30.12 11.77 12.92
N PRO A 9 -28.99 11.78 13.65
CA PRO A 9 -27.69 11.90 13.04
C PRO A 9 -27.49 10.77 12.02
N LEU A 10 -26.90 11.12 10.86
CA LEU A 10 -26.60 10.12 9.83
C LEU A 10 -25.76 8.98 10.43
N PRO A 11 -26.03 7.72 10.10
CA PRO A 11 -25.25 6.60 10.60
C PRO A 11 -23.77 6.81 10.26
N TYR A 12 -22.91 6.77 11.27
CA TYR A 12 -21.49 6.89 11.04
C TYR A 12 -20.97 5.75 10.16
N PRO A 13 -20.12 6.03 9.17
CA PRO A 13 -19.60 5.01 8.28
C PRO A 13 -18.76 4.00 9.07
N HIS A 14 -19.03 2.73 8.83
CA HIS A 14 -18.27 1.62 9.39
C HIS A 14 -16.82 1.68 8.91
N ARG A 15 -15.86 1.77 9.83
CA ARG A 15 -14.42 1.84 9.52
C ARG A 15 -13.63 0.82 10.31
N TYR A 16 -12.59 0.28 9.69
CA TYR A 16 -11.65 -0.61 10.35
C TYR A 16 -10.67 0.18 11.22
N ILE A 17 -10.30 -0.41 12.36
CA ILE A 17 -9.18 0.06 13.18
C ILE A 17 -7.96 -0.74 12.74
N VAL A 18 -6.86 -0.04 12.44
CA VAL A 18 -5.59 -0.69 12.11
C VAL A 18 -4.92 -1.18 13.38
N ASP A 19 -4.55 -2.46 13.43
CA ASP A 19 -3.71 -3.00 14.51
C ASP A 19 -2.28 -2.49 14.31
N PRO A 20 -1.78 -1.54 15.13
CA PRO A 20 -0.51 -0.87 14.86
C PRO A 20 0.67 -1.85 14.90
N VAL A 21 0.64 -2.84 15.80
CA VAL A 21 1.75 -3.80 15.95
C VAL A 21 1.80 -4.72 14.74
N ALA A 22 0.67 -5.33 14.38
CA ALA A 22 0.60 -6.18 13.20
C ALA A 22 0.92 -5.39 11.92
N PHE A 23 0.51 -4.12 11.85
CA PHE A 23 0.77 -3.23 10.72
C PHE A 23 2.27 -3.00 10.51
N PHE A 24 3.01 -2.56 11.53
CA PHE A 24 4.45 -2.31 11.36
C PHE A 24 5.25 -3.59 11.13
N ILE A 25 4.86 -4.70 11.76
CA ILE A 25 5.48 -6.00 11.48
C ILE A 25 5.25 -6.41 10.02
N ALA A 26 4.04 -6.23 9.50
CA ALA A 26 3.73 -6.53 8.10
C ALA A 26 4.40 -5.54 7.14
N LEU A 27 4.48 -4.26 7.49
CA LEU A 27 5.09 -3.20 6.66
C LEU A 27 6.55 -3.51 6.38
N ILE A 28 7.30 -3.90 7.40
CA ILE A 28 8.72 -4.23 7.29
C ILE A 28 8.88 -5.69 6.82
N GLY A 29 8.09 -6.59 7.40
CA GLY A 29 8.17 -8.02 7.16
C GLY A 29 7.74 -8.42 5.75
N GLY A 30 6.82 -7.70 5.11
CA GLY A 30 6.35 -8.01 3.75
C GLY A 30 7.48 -7.99 2.71
N PRO A 31 8.16 -6.84 2.53
CA PRO A 31 9.33 -6.73 1.68
C PRO A 31 10.46 -7.69 2.07
N ILE A 32 10.78 -7.81 3.36
CA ILE A 32 11.86 -8.70 3.83
C ILE A 32 11.54 -10.17 3.53
N LEU A 33 10.32 -10.63 3.79
CA LEU A 33 9.92 -12.02 3.55
C LEU A 33 9.90 -12.33 2.06
N PHE A 34 9.41 -11.41 1.22
CA PHE A 34 9.51 -11.56 -0.22
C PHE A 34 10.97 -11.65 -0.68
N THR A 35 11.83 -10.72 -0.25
CA THR A 35 13.25 -10.73 -0.61
C THR A 35 13.94 -11.99 -0.11
N ALA A 36 13.70 -12.43 1.12
CA ALA A 36 14.27 -13.66 1.68
C ALA A 36 13.83 -14.93 0.92
N THR A 37 12.65 -14.93 0.30
CA THR A 37 12.15 -16.04 -0.51
C THR A 37 12.42 -15.89 -2.01
N SER A 38 13.13 -14.83 -2.44
CA SER A 38 13.41 -14.59 -3.87
C SER A 38 14.84 -14.15 -4.17
N PHE A 39 15.69 -13.89 -3.15
CA PHE A 39 17.03 -13.30 -3.33
C PHE A 39 17.94 -14.08 -4.29
N TRP A 40 17.73 -15.38 -4.46
CA TRP A 40 18.49 -16.21 -5.41
C TRP A 40 18.24 -15.86 -6.88
N LEU A 41 17.25 -15.02 -7.18
CA LEU A 41 17.00 -14.46 -8.51
C LEU A 41 18.02 -13.36 -8.83
N LEU A 42 19.28 -13.76 -9.03
CA LEU A 42 20.42 -12.88 -9.36
C LEU A 42 20.64 -11.73 -8.36
N PHE A 43 20.24 -11.89 -7.08
CA PHE A 43 20.25 -10.83 -6.05
C PHE A 43 19.41 -9.59 -6.39
N ILE A 44 18.61 -9.63 -7.47
CA ILE A 44 17.73 -8.53 -7.89
C ILE A 44 16.79 -8.08 -6.76
N PRO A 45 16.15 -8.98 -5.98
CA PRO A 45 15.25 -8.57 -4.89
C PRO A 45 15.94 -7.84 -3.74
N VAL A 46 17.25 -7.98 -3.58
CA VAL A 46 18.02 -7.23 -2.57
C VAL A 46 18.21 -5.78 -3.02
N PHE A 47 18.54 -5.57 -4.29
CA PHE A 47 18.59 -4.23 -4.89
C PHE A 47 17.21 -3.58 -4.89
N ALA A 48 16.16 -4.32 -5.26
CA ALA A 48 14.79 -3.83 -5.21
C ALA A 48 14.41 -3.40 -3.78
N LEU A 49 14.80 -4.14 -2.75
CA LEU A 49 14.58 -3.76 -1.35
C LEU A 49 15.33 -2.48 -0.97
N ALA A 50 16.60 -2.35 -1.35
CA ALA A 50 17.42 -1.19 -1.02
C ALA A 50 16.92 0.10 -1.69
N PHE A 51 16.59 0.06 -2.98
CA PHE A 51 16.17 1.24 -3.74
C PHE A 51 14.65 1.48 -3.71
N GLY A 52 13.84 0.43 -3.74
CA GLY A 52 12.38 0.51 -3.70
C GLY A 52 11.80 0.64 -2.29
N GLY A 53 12.52 0.18 -1.26
CA GLY A 53 12.08 0.25 0.14
C GLY A 53 11.69 1.65 0.60
N PRO A 54 12.53 2.68 0.38
CA PRO A 54 12.15 4.06 0.69
C PRO A 54 10.88 4.52 -0.03
N VAL A 55 10.73 4.20 -1.32
CA VAL A 55 9.54 4.57 -2.10
C VAL A 55 8.28 3.88 -1.55
N TYR A 56 8.39 2.59 -1.22
CA TYR A 56 7.32 1.83 -0.58
C TYR A 56 6.92 2.41 0.79
N LEU A 57 7.86 2.91 1.58
CA LEU A 57 7.54 3.54 2.86
C LEU A 57 6.93 4.94 2.69
N VAL A 58 7.36 5.73 1.71
CA VAL A 58 6.83 7.07 1.47
C VAL A 58 5.44 7.03 0.85
N ILE A 59 5.23 6.15 -0.12
CA ILE A 59 3.97 6.06 -0.90
C ILE A 59 3.07 4.94 -0.39
N GLY A 60 3.63 3.75 -0.17
CA GLY A 60 2.86 2.58 0.25
C GLY A 60 2.27 2.74 1.65
N LEU A 61 3.00 3.31 2.62
CA LEU A 61 2.50 3.53 3.97
C LEU A 61 1.17 4.31 4.01
N PRO A 62 1.06 5.55 3.46
CA PRO A 62 -0.19 6.29 3.51
C PRO A 62 -1.31 5.60 2.72
N VAL A 63 -0.99 4.96 1.60
CA VAL A 63 -1.96 4.21 0.79
C VAL A 63 -2.53 3.02 1.57
N LEU A 64 -1.67 2.22 2.22
CA LEU A 64 -2.07 1.07 3.01
C LEU A 64 -2.90 1.51 4.22
N LEU A 65 -2.49 2.55 4.94
CA LEU A 65 -3.27 3.09 6.06
C LEU A 65 -4.65 3.57 5.62
N TRP A 66 -4.72 4.27 4.48
CA TRP A 66 -5.99 4.73 3.93
C TRP A 66 -6.87 3.55 3.52
N TYR A 67 -6.33 2.54 2.83
CA TYR A 67 -7.08 1.38 2.36
C TYR A 67 -7.61 0.54 3.53
N LEU A 68 -6.73 0.20 4.49
CA LEU A 68 -7.08 -0.61 5.65
C LEU A 68 -8.08 0.06 6.59
N ARG A 69 -8.35 1.35 6.44
CA ARG A 69 -9.42 2.04 7.18
C ARG A 69 -10.80 1.72 6.60
N HIS A 70 -10.88 1.36 5.33
CA HIS A 70 -12.12 1.19 4.58
C HIS A 70 -12.36 -0.26 4.15
N HIS A 71 -11.31 -1.07 4.05
CA HIS A 71 -11.37 -2.42 3.51
C HIS A 71 -10.61 -3.41 4.40
N ASP A 72 -10.94 -4.69 4.24
CA ASP A 72 -10.16 -5.75 4.83
C ASP A 72 -8.82 -5.92 4.10
N ALA A 73 -7.81 -6.44 4.80
CA ALA A 73 -6.43 -6.54 4.32
C ALA A 73 -6.19 -7.76 3.41
N GLU A 74 -7.11 -8.07 2.50
CA GLU A 74 -6.96 -9.20 1.59
C GLU A 74 -5.67 -9.06 0.73
N PRO A 75 -4.77 -10.07 0.68
CA PRO A 75 -3.48 -9.93 0.04
C PRO A 75 -3.56 -9.62 -1.46
N SER A 76 -4.52 -10.23 -2.16
CA SER A 76 -4.76 -10.00 -3.59
C SER A 76 -5.19 -8.57 -3.87
N ASP A 77 -6.08 -8.03 -3.04
CA ASP A 77 -6.63 -6.69 -3.24
C ASP A 77 -5.56 -5.63 -2.98
N LEU A 78 -4.69 -5.86 -1.98
CA LEU A 78 -3.54 -5.01 -1.71
C LEU A 78 -2.50 -5.05 -2.83
N ALA A 79 -2.24 -6.23 -3.39
CA ALA A 79 -1.36 -6.37 -4.54
C ALA A 79 -1.90 -5.61 -5.76
N PHE A 80 -3.21 -5.74 -6.02
CA PHE A 80 -3.88 -5.02 -7.10
C PHE A 80 -3.91 -3.50 -6.87
N LEU A 81 -4.16 -3.06 -5.63
CA LEU A 81 -4.07 -1.65 -5.25
C LEU A 81 -2.66 -1.10 -5.51
N ALA A 82 -1.61 -1.82 -5.12
CA ALA A 82 -0.24 -1.42 -5.37
C ALA A 82 0.04 -1.30 -6.88
N PHE A 83 -0.45 -2.25 -7.69
CA PHE A 83 -0.35 -2.18 -9.14
C PHE A 83 -1.01 -0.92 -9.71
N ILE A 84 -2.22 -0.58 -9.26
CA ILE A 84 -2.93 0.64 -9.68
C ILE A 84 -2.15 1.90 -9.27
N VAL A 85 -1.70 1.98 -8.02
CA VAL A 85 -0.97 3.15 -7.51
C VAL A 85 0.32 3.36 -8.29
N ILE A 86 1.07 2.29 -8.57
CA ILE A 86 2.32 2.38 -9.33
C ILE A 86 2.05 2.76 -10.78
N SER A 87 1.01 2.20 -11.40
CA SER A 87 0.58 2.59 -12.76
C SER A 87 0.19 4.06 -12.84
N PHE A 88 -0.52 4.56 -11.83
CA PHE A 88 -0.90 5.97 -11.75
C PHE A 88 0.32 6.89 -11.57
N PHE A 89 1.24 6.53 -10.67
CA PHE A 89 2.50 7.27 -10.50
C PHE A 89 3.37 7.24 -11.76
N MET A 90 3.43 6.10 -12.46
CA MET A 90 4.12 5.99 -13.75
C MET A 90 3.55 6.97 -14.76
N LEU A 91 2.23 7.04 -14.90
CA LEU A 91 1.58 7.99 -15.79
C LEU A 91 1.93 9.43 -15.41
N LEU A 92 1.87 9.78 -14.13
CA LEU A 92 2.24 11.13 -13.67
C LEU A 92 3.70 11.48 -13.96
N VAL A 93 4.64 10.56 -13.71
CA VAL A 93 6.07 10.79 -13.97
C VAL A 93 6.32 10.98 -15.47
N VAL A 94 5.71 10.16 -16.32
CA VAL A 94 5.81 10.32 -17.78
C VAL A 94 5.24 11.66 -18.23
N LEU A 95 4.08 12.06 -17.73
CA LEU A 95 3.47 13.36 -18.08
C LEU A 95 4.35 14.53 -17.65
N VAL A 96 4.95 14.48 -16.45
CA VAL A 96 5.86 15.52 -15.96
C VAL A 96 7.13 15.56 -16.80
N ALA A 97 7.77 14.41 -17.03
CA ALA A 97 9.00 14.33 -17.81
C ALA A 97 8.83 14.87 -19.23
N VAL A 98 7.71 14.55 -19.89
CA VAL A 98 7.39 15.09 -21.22
C VAL A 98 7.08 16.59 -21.16
N ALA A 99 6.39 17.06 -20.12
CA ALA A 99 6.07 18.48 -19.96
C ALA A 99 7.31 19.35 -19.65
N THR A 100 8.34 18.76 -19.05
CA THR A 100 9.59 19.45 -18.68
C THR A 100 10.74 19.16 -19.64
N ASP A 101 10.54 18.32 -20.65
CA ASP A 101 11.60 17.83 -21.57
C ASP A 101 12.80 17.22 -20.82
N ASP A 102 12.50 16.47 -19.75
CA ASP A 102 13.51 15.89 -18.84
C ASP A 102 13.68 14.39 -19.12
N GLU A 103 14.68 14.05 -19.94
CA GLU A 103 15.00 12.67 -20.31
C GLU A 103 15.49 11.82 -19.12
N ASP A 104 16.20 12.43 -18.16
CA ASP A 104 16.70 11.75 -16.98
C ASP A 104 15.55 11.33 -16.06
N LEU A 105 14.59 12.22 -15.84
CA LEU A 105 13.37 11.92 -15.10
C LEU A 105 12.54 10.82 -15.79
N PHE A 106 12.44 10.85 -17.12
CA PHE A 106 11.77 9.80 -17.88
C PHE A 106 12.46 8.44 -17.68
N GLY A 107 13.79 8.40 -17.83
CA GLY A 107 14.59 7.20 -17.66
C GLY A 107 14.51 6.62 -16.24
N MET A 108 14.67 7.46 -15.21
CA MET A 108 14.52 7.04 -13.81
C MET A 108 13.09 6.58 -13.51
N GLY A 109 12.09 7.31 -14.03
CA GLY A 109 10.68 6.96 -13.90
C GLY A 109 10.37 5.57 -14.40
N LEU A 110 10.84 5.23 -15.62
CA LEU A 110 10.68 3.91 -16.22
C LEU A 110 11.36 2.81 -15.40
N TRP A 111 12.58 3.06 -14.89
CA TRP A 111 13.28 2.10 -14.05
C TRP A 111 12.52 1.81 -12.75
N TYR A 112 12.16 2.84 -11.99
CA TYR A 112 11.48 2.68 -10.71
C TYR A 112 10.09 2.05 -10.88
N THR A 113 9.35 2.41 -11.93
CA THR A 113 8.02 1.86 -12.17
C THR A 113 8.07 0.46 -12.77
N GLY A 114 9.00 0.16 -13.67
CA GLY A 114 9.21 -1.20 -14.19
C GLY A 114 9.46 -2.22 -13.08
N PHE A 115 10.37 -1.90 -12.16
CA PHE A 115 10.58 -2.72 -10.97
C PHE A 115 9.38 -2.65 -10.02
N GLY A 116 8.85 -1.46 -9.78
CA GLY A 116 7.69 -1.25 -8.92
C GLY A 116 6.50 -2.14 -9.30
N MET A 117 6.21 -2.32 -10.59
CA MET A 117 5.10 -3.13 -11.09
C MET A 117 5.19 -4.61 -10.72
N ILE A 118 6.39 -5.10 -10.40
CA ILE A 118 6.61 -6.48 -9.95
C ILE A 118 6.73 -6.52 -8.43
N PHE A 119 7.66 -5.74 -7.88
CA PHE A 119 8.02 -5.80 -6.47
C PHE A 119 6.99 -5.14 -5.57
N GLY A 120 6.34 -4.07 -6.00
CA GLY A 120 5.30 -3.36 -5.23
C GLY A 120 4.09 -4.25 -4.93
N PRO A 121 3.43 -4.85 -5.95
CA PRO A 121 2.36 -5.81 -5.73
C PRO A 121 2.79 -7.01 -4.89
N ALA A 122 3.99 -7.55 -5.11
CA ALA A 122 4.51 -8.66 -4.32
C ALA A 122 4.67 -8.28 -2.84
N TRP A 123 5.28 -7.12 -2.54
CA TRP A 123 5.43 -6.64 -1.17
C TRP A 123 4.08 -6.38 -0.50
N ALA A 124 3.13 -5.78 -1.22
CA ALA A 124 1.78 -5.55 -0.72
C ALA A 124 1.00 -6.85 -0.45
N TYR A 125 1.21 -7.88 -1.28
CA TYR A 125 0.68 -9.21 -1.04
C TYR A 125 1.23 -9.80 0.26
N PHE A 126 2.57 -9.82 0.42
CA PHE A 126 3.21 -10.36 1.62
C PHE A 126 2.85 -9.55 2.88
N PHE A 127 2.70 -8.23 2.75
CA PHE A 127 2.13 -7.38 3.79
C PHE A 127 0.74 -7.87 4.21
N GLY A 128 -0.19 -8.04 3.26
CA GLY A 128 -1.55 -8.48 3.55
C GLY A 128 -1.57 -9.84 4.24
N PHE A 129 -0.74 -10.78 3.75
CA PHE A 129 -0.61 -12.11 4.32
C PHE A 129 -0.16 -12.07 5.78
N ILE A 130 0.90 -11.32 6.10
CA ILE A 130 1.42 -11.19 7.47
C ILE A 130 0.40 -10.46 8.36
N TYR A 131 -0.15 -9.33 7.88
CA TYR A 131 -1.07 -8.51 8.66
C TYR A 131 -2.32 -9.29 9.07
N ARG A 132 -2.94 -10.03 8.14
CA ARG A 132 -4.12 -10.87 8.43
C ARG A 132 -3.83 -11.94 9.48
N LYS A 133 -2.61 -12.51 9.44
CA LYS A 133 -2.19 -13.57 10.36
C LYS A 133 -1.89 -13.05 11.77
N LEU A 134 -1.42 -11.81 11.90
CA LEU A 134 -0.99 -11.23 13.18
C LEU A 134 -2.03 -10.32 13.83
N ARG A 135 -2.92 -9.70 13.05
CA ARG A 135 -3.95 -8.80 13.60
C ARG A 135 -4.86 -9.56 14.55
N ARG A 136 -5.26 -8.91 15.64
CA ARG A 136 -6.24 -9.48 16.57
C ARG A 136 -7.65 -9.43 15.98
N ASP A 137 -8.51 -10.37 16.37
CA ASP A 137 -9.93 -10.44 15.95
C ASP A 137 -10.69 -9.12 16.19
N PHE A 138 -10.29 -8.38 17.22
CA PHE A 138 -10.84 -7.06 17.53
C PHE A 138 -10.72 -6.09 16.34
N TYR A 139 -9.62 -6.14 15.60
CA TYR A 139 -9.30 -5.29 14.45
C TYR A 139 -9.81 -5.85 13.11
N ALA A 140 -10.23 -7.13 13.08
CA ALA A 140 -10.72 -7.80 11.87
C ALA A 140 -12.15 -7.41 11.46
N LYS A 141 -12.83 -6.55 12.23
CA LYS A 141 -14.22 -6.14 11.99
C LYS A 141 -14.36 -4.62 11.99
N PRO A 142 -15.19 -4.05 11.09
CA PRO A 142 -15.39 -2.63 11.06
C PRO A 142 -16.22 -2.15 12.26
N ARG A 143 -15.92 -0.95 12.76
CA ARG A 143 -16.53 -0.33 13.94
C ARG A 143 -17.33 0.91 13.56
N LYS A 144 -18.39 1.18 14.33
CA LYS A 144 -19.12 2.45 14.31
C LYS A 144 -18.38 3.41 15.25
N PHE A 145 -18.13 4.64 14.79
CA PHE A 145 -17.52 5.71 15.57
C PHE A 145 -18.47 6.89 15.59
#